data_AF-A0A832ZZM6-F1
#
_entry.id   AF-A0A832ZZM6-F1
#
_cell.length_a   1.000
_cell.length_b   1.000
_cell.length_c   1.000
_cell.angle_alpha   90.00
_cell.angle_beta   90.00
_cell.angle_gamma   90.00
#
_symmetry.space_group_name_H-M   'P 1'
#
loop_
_entity.id
_entity.type
_entity.pdbx_description
1 polymer ?
#
loop_
_entity_poly.entity_id
_entity_poly.type
_entity_poly.pdbx_seq_one_letter_code
_entity_poly.pdbx_strand_id
1 'polypeptide(L)'
;MKVIGISGSPRDGNTAFLVKEALKAVEEEGIETQYISLAEKKLNPCMACDQCRKEGKCVIMDDINDILEEMVGADGIIIGSPVYFGGVSAQLKMLFDRSRPYRRGFKLKNKVGGAIAVGASRNGGQETTIRDIHNFMFIHSMIVVGDGDPTA
;
A
#
# COMPACT_ATOMS: atom_id res chain seq x y z
N MET A 1 -0.05 18.55 -4.86
CA MET A 1 0.04 17.37 -3.97
C MET A 1 -0.73 16.24 -4.60
N LYS A 2 -0.24 15.01 -4.50
CA LYS A 2 -0.88 13.81 -5.02
C LYS A 2 -1.01 12.74 -3.95
N VAL A 3 -2.18 12.14 -3.80
CA VAL A 3 -2.41 10.99 -2.90
C VAL A 3 -2.86 9.79 -3.70
N ILE A 4 -2.24 8.63 -3.47
CA ILE A 4 -2.66 7.39 -4.12
C ILE A 4 -3.30 6.43 -3.11
N GLY A 5 -4.32 5.71 -3.57
CA GLY A 5 -4.99 4.66 -2.79
C GLY A 5 -4.75 3.30 -3.44
N ILE A 6 -4.07 2.41 -2.74
CA ILE A 6 -3.73 1.07 -3.22
C ILE A 6 -4.64 0.05 -2.52
N SER A 7 -5.44 -0.68 -3.30
CA SER A 7 -6.28 -1.77 -2.81
C SER A 7 -5.64 -3.13 -3.07
N GLY A 8 -5.36 -3.86 -1.99
CA GLY A 8 -4.92 -5.26 -2.03
C GLY A 8 -6.05 -6.27 -2.19
N SER A 9 -7.30 -5.84 -2.36
CA SER A 9 -8.42 -6.76 -2.52
C SER A 9 -8.34 -7.52 -3.85
N PRO A 10 -8.59 -8.84 -3.89
CA PRO A 10 -8.67 -9.60 -5.14
C PRO A 10 -9.96 -9.35 -5.95
N ARG A 11 -10.86 -8.51 -5.43
CA ARG A 11 -12.16 -8.18 -6.02
C ARG A 11 -12.53 -6.72 -5.77
N ASP A 12 -13.38 -6.14 -6.60
CA ASP A 12 -14.03 -4.87 -6.29
C ASP A 12 -15.09 -5.11 -5.20
N GLY A 13 -14.78 -4.75 -3.97
CA GLY A 13 -15.58 -5.05 -2.78
C GLY A 13 -15.23 -4.13 -1.63
N ASN A 14 -15.55 -4.51 -0.40
CA ASN A 14 -15.47 -3.64 0.79
C ASN A 14 -14.14 -2.87 0.94
N THR A 15 -12.98 -3.52 0.76
CA THR A 15 -11.69 -2.81 0.84
C THR A 15 -11.53 -1.79 -0.29
N ALA A 16 -11.90 -2.15 -1.52
CA ALA A 16 -11.84 -1.24 -2.66
C ALA A 16 -12.76 -0.03 -2.43
N PHE A 17 -13.98 -0.27 -1.94
CA PHE A 17 -14.93 0.76 -1.56
C PHE A 17 -14.34 1.71 -0.52
N LEU A 18 -13.82 1.21 0.60
CA LEU A 18 -13.26 2.06 1.66
C LEU A 18 -12.02 2.86 1.22
N VAL A 19 -11.16 2.29 0.36
CA VAL A 19 -10.03 3.04 -0.21
C VAL A 19 -10.53 4.16 -1.13
N LYS A 20 -11.54 3.90 -1.96
CA LYS A 20 -12.16 4.92 -2.82
C LYS A 20 -12.83 6.03 -2.00
N GLU A 21 -13.55 5.70 -0.93
CA GLU A 21 -14.15 6.70 -0.03
C GLU A 21 -13.08 7.55 0.68
N ALA A 22 -11.96 6.94 1.11
CA ALA A 22 -10.86 7.69 1.69
C ALA A 22 -10.21 8.64 0.67
N LEU A 23 -10.05 8.22 -0.59
CA LEU A 23 -9.57 9.10 -1.65
C LEU A 23 -10.56 10.22 -1.96
N LYS A 24 -11.86 9.93 -1.98
CA LYS A 24 -12.89 10.95 -2.18
C LYS A 24 -12.82 12.05 -1.12
N ALA A 25 -12.62 11.70 0.15
CA ALA A 25 -12.42 12.69 1.20
C ALA A 25 -11.17 13.55 0.96
N VAL A 26 -10.11 13.00 0.36
CA VAL A 26 -8.92 13.76 -0.05
C VAL A 26 -9.21 14.66 -1.26
N GLU A 27 -10.00 14.19 -2.23
CA GLU A 27 -10.45 14.99 -3.39
C GLU A 27 -11.29 16.20 -2.97
N GLU A 28 -12.12 16.05 -1.93
CA GLU A 28 -12.95 17.14 -1.38
C GLU A 28 -12.10 18.29 -0.81
N GLU A 29 -10.86 18.02 -0.40
CA GLU A 29 -9.86 19.01 0.00
C GLU A 29 -9.08 19.62 -1.20
N GLY A 30 -9.47 19.28 -2.44
CA GLY A 30 -8.85 19.79 -3.66
C GLY A 30 -7.50 19.15 -4.01
N ILE A 31 -7.17 18.00 -3.42
CA ILE A 31 -5.92 17.28 -3.66
C ILE A 31 -6.12 16.24 -4.78
N GLU A 32 -5.14 16.12 -5.69
CA GLU A 32 -5.17 15.11 -6.75
C GLU A 32 -5.07 13.70 -6.18
N THR A 33 -5.90 12.79 -6.66
CA THR A 33 -5.95 11.40 -6.22
C THR A 33 -5.81 10.39 -7.36
N GLN A 34 -5.34 9.20 -7.02
CA GLN A 34 -5.33 8.06 -7.95
C GLN A 34 -5.64 6.76 -7.21
N TYR A 35 -6.61 6.00 -7.73
CA TYR A 35 -6.92 4.67 -7.24
C TYR A 35 -6.14 3.59 -8.02
N ILE A 36 -5.54 2.65 -7.31
CA ILE A 36 -4.79 1.52 -7.87
C ILE A 36 -5.34 0.21 -7.29
N SER A 37 -5.96 -0.61 -8.15
CA SER A 37 -6.41 -1.96 -7.80
C SER A 37 -5.32 -2.99 -8.10
N LEU A 38 -4.81 -3.70 -7.09
CA LEU A 38 -3.84 -4.78 -7.33
C LEU A 38 -4.47 -6.02 -7.99
N ALA A 39 -5.81 -6.15 -7.98
CA ALA A 39 -6.51 -7.21 -8.69
C ALA A 39 -6.44 -7.06 -10.22
N GLU A 40 -6.25 -5.84 -10.72
CA GLU A 40 -6.15 -5.52 -12.16
C GLU A 40 -4.71 -5.57 -12.66
N LYS A 41 -3.76 -5.92 -11.79
CA LYS A 41 -2.33 -5.93 -12.08
C LYS A 41 -1.82 -7.36 -12.17
N LYS A 42 -0.89 -7.58 -13.09
CA LYS A 42 -0.10 -8.80 -13.15
C LYS A 42 1.06 -8.66 -12.16
N LEU A 43 1.01 -9.43 -11.08
CA LEU A 43 2.05 -9.46 -10.07
C LEU A 43 2.48 -10.89 -9.79
N ASN A 44 3.79 -11.12 -9.79
CA ASN A 44 4.42 -12.37 -9.40
C ASN A 44 5.12 -12.24 -8.04
N PRO A 45 5.28 -13.34 -7.28
CA PRO A 45 6.02 -13.34 -6.03
C PRO A 45 7.50 -13.02 -6.24
N CYS A 46 8.14 -12.53 -5.18
CA CYS A 46 9.59 -12.33 -5.19
C CYS A 46 10.31 -13.68 -5.29
N MET A 47 11.27 -13.81 -6.21
CA MET A 47 12.09 -15.02 -6.37
C MET A 47 13.40 -14.99 -5.58
N ALA A 48 13.63 -13.97 -4.75
CA ALA A 48 14.87 -13.76 -4.01
C ALA A 48 16.15 -13.81 -4.87
N CYS A 49 16.06 -13.46 -6.16
CA CYS A 49 17.18 -13.54 -7.10
C CYS A 49 18.26 -12.46 -6.89
N ASP A 50 18.01 -11.48 -6.01
CA ASP A 50 18.90 -10.37 -5.65
C ASP A 50 19.39 -9.45 -6.80
N GLN A 51 18.94 -9.66 -8.03
CA GLN A 51 19.34 -8.86 -9.20
C GLN A 51 19.01 -7.37 -9.03
N CYS A 52 17.93 -7.05 -8.30
CA CYS A 52 17.54 -5.68 -8.03
C CYS A 52 18.56 -4.86 -7.21
N ARG A 53 19.53 -5.52 -6.53
CA ARG A 53 20.63 -4.84 -5.86
C ARG A 53 21.51 -4.08 -6.85
N LYS A 54 21.69 -4.64 -8.05
CA LYS A 54 22.48 -4.05 -9.13
C LYS A 54 21.64 -3.09 -9.96
N GLU A 55 20.45 -3.54 -10.39
CA GLU A 55 19.61 -2.80 -11.35
C GLU A 55 18.82 -1.64 -10.73
N GLY A 56 18.66 -1.59 -9.40
CA GLY A 56 17.90 -0.55 -8.70
C GLY A 56 16.38 -0.63 -8.87
N LYS A 57 15.88 -1.63 -9.62
CA LYS A 57 14.47 -1.95 -9.85
C LYS A 57 14.25 -3.47 -9.91
N CYS A 58 13.01 -3.93 -9.90
CA CYS A 58 12.71 -5.35 -10.06
C CYS A 58 12.93 -5.77 -11.52
N VAL A 59 13.55 -6.94 -11.72
CA VAL A 59 13.85 -7.52 -13.04
C VAL A 59 12.71 -8.37 -13.61
N ILE A 60 11.78 -8.80 -12.75
CA ILE A 60 10.61 -9.58 -13.19
C ILE A 60 9.71 -8.63 -13.98
N MET A 61 9.42 -8.99 -15.23
CA MET A 61 8.63 -8.20 -16.17
C MET A 61 7.13 -8.38 -15.89
N ASP A 62 6.63 -7.54 -14.99
CA ASP A 62 5.22 -7.38 -14.66
C ASP A 62 4.99 -5.97 -14.07
N ASP A 63 3.81 -5.71 -13.54
CA ASP A 63 3.38 -4.33 -13.24
C ASP A 63 4.00 -3.74 -11.96
N ILE A 64 4.92 -4.46 -11.29
CA ILE A 64 5.45 -4.01 -9.99
C ILE A 64 6.15 -2.65 -10.07
N ASN A 65 6.94 -2.45 -11.13
CA ASN A 65 7.82 -1.28 -11.20
C ASN A 65 6.98 -0.02 -11.45
N ASP A 66 5.92 -0.15 -12.25
CA ASP A 66 4.99 0.95 -12.51
C ASP A 66 4.27 1.37 -11.24
N ILE A 67 3.79 0.40 -10.44
CA ILE A 67 3.16 0.70 -9.14
C ILE A 67 4.15 1.38 -8.18
N LEU A 68 5.39 0.91 -8.12
CA LEU A 68 6.41 1.50 -7.24
C LEU A 68 6.81 2.92 -7.69
N GLU A 69 6.86 3.20 -8.99
CA GLU A 69 7.08 4.56 -9.49
C GLU A 69 5.89 5.49 -9.19
N GLU A 70 4.64 5.01 -9.28
CA GLU A 70 3.47 5.78 -8.82
C GLU A 70 3.56 6.11 -7.33
N MET A 71 4.00 5.16 -6.51
CA MET A 71 4.28 5.40 -5.08
C MET A 71 5.36 6.47 -4.86
N VAL A 72 6.38 6.51 -5.73
CA VAL A 72 7.43 7.56 -5.68
C VAL A 72 6.89 8.92 -6.11
N GLY A 73 5.96 8.98 -7.05
CA GLY A 73 5.31 10.23 -7.48
C GLY A 73 4.30 10.80 -6.49
N ALA A 74 3.83 10.02 -5.51
CA ALA A 74 2.81 10.44 -4.55
C ALA A 74 3.40 11.15 -3.31
N ASP A 75 2.69 12.12 -2.75
CA ASP A 75 2.99 12.74 -1.46
C ASP A 75 2.37 11.95 -0.29
N GLY A 76 1.19 11.36 -0.54
CA GLY A 76 0.47 10.50 0.41
C GLY A 76 0.08 9.15 -0.20
N ILE A 77 0.06 8.11 0.63
CA ILE A 77 -0.26 6.74 0.22
C ILE A 77 -1.21 6.12 1.24
N ILE A 78 -2.42 5.79 0.78
CA ILE A 78 -3.41 5.01 1.54
C ILE A 78 -3.33 3.57 1.05
N ILE A 79 -3.13 2.61 1.96
CA ILE A 79 -3.05 1.19 1.63
C ILE A 79 -4.20 0.46 2.30
N GLY A 80 -5.05 -0.19 1.51
CA GLY A 80 -6.15 -1.03 1.98
C GLY A 80 -5.89 -2.51 1.75
N SER A 81 -6.16 -3.35 2.74
CA SER A 81 -6.17 -4.80 2.58
C SER A 81 -7.42 -5.45 3.16
N PRO A 82 -8.02 -6.46 2.51
CA PRO A 82 -8.80 -7.45 3.23
C PRO A 82 -7.88 -8.23 4.19
N VAL A 83 -8.45 -8.70 5.30
CA VAL A 83 -7.74 -9.54 6.27
C VAL A 83 -7.70 -10.98 5.78
N TYR A 84 -6.49 -11.52 5.60
CA TYR A 84 -6.27 -12.93 5.31
C TYR A 84 -5.44 -13.55 6.44
N PHE A 85 -6.12 -14.33 7.31
CA PHE A 85 -5.51 -14.98 8.48
C PHE A 85 -4.66 -14.04 9.36
N GLY A 86 -5.18 -12.83 9.62
CA GLY A 86 -4.51 -11.81 10.42
C GLY A 86 -3.40 -11.03 9.71
N GLY A 87 -3.14 -11.32 8.43
CA GLY A 87 -2.19 -10.59 7.60
C GLY A 87 -2.86 -9.85 6.44
N VAL A 88 -2.02 -9.20 5.65
CA VAL A 88 -2.42 -8.61 4.36
C VAL A 88 -2.72 -9.68 3.30
N SER A 89 -3.39 -9.29 2.22
CA SER A 89 -3.60 -10.17 1.08
C SER A 89 -2.29 -10.56 0.39
N ALA A 90 -2.30 -11.68 -0.35
CA ALA A 90 -1.14 -12.11 -1.13
C ALA A 90 -0.73 -11.07 -2.18
N GLN A 91 -1.71 -10.39 -2.80
CA GLN A 91 -1.49 -9.31 -3.76
C GLN A 91 -0.67 -8.17 -3.14
N LEU A 92 -1.08 -7.72 -1.96
CA LEU A 92 -0.39 -6.66 -1.26
C LEU A 92 0.98 -7.11 -0.75
N LYS A 93 1.09 -8.37 -0.30
CA LYS A 93 2.38 -8.94 0.13
C LYS A 93 3.39 -9.01 -1.02
N MET A 94 2.97 -9.30 -2.24
CA MET A 94 3.85 -9.25 -3.43
C MET A 94 4.39 -7.85 -3.68
N LEU A 95 3.57 -6.81 -3.51
CA LEU A 95 4.02 -5.42 -3.57
C LEU A 95 5.07 -5.14 -2.48
N PHE A 96 4.78 -5.53 -1.24
CA PHE A 96 5.65 -5.29 -0.10
C PHE A 96 7.02 -5.97 -0.29
N ASP A 97 7.03 -7.25 -0.65
CA ASP A 97 8.27 -8.02 -0.81
C ASP A 97 9.14 -7.52 -1.96
N ARG A 98 8.52 -7.00 -3.02
CA ARG A 98 9.22 -6.52 -4.20
C ARG A 98 9.54 -5.03 -4.18
N SER A 99 9.14 -4.32 -3.12
CA SER A 99 9.52 -2.92 -2.86
C SER A 99 10.97 -2.75 -2.36
N ARG A 100 11.68 -3.84 -2.04
CA ARG A 100 13.07 -3.82 -1.56
C ARG A 100 14.04 -2.91 -2.34
N PRO A 101 13.99 -2.77 -3.69
CA PRO A 101 14.91 -1.89 -4.41
C PRO A 101 14.75 -0.42 -4.01
N TYR A 102 13.57 -0.01 -3.55
CA TYR A 102 13.22 1.36 -3.19
C TYR A 102 13.65 1.72 -1.77
N ARG A 103 14.08 0.72 -0.98
CA ARG A 103 14.81 0.96 0.27
C ARG A 103 16.18 1.58 0.03
N ARG A 104 16.82 1.31 -1.11
CA ARG A 104 18.09 1.96 -1.46
C ARG A 104 17.81 3.44 -1.73
N GLY A 105 18.42 4.31 -0.93
CA GLY A 105 18.15 5.75 -1.00
C GLY A 105 16.80 6.17 -0.41
N PHE A 106 16.07 5.26 0.23
CA PHE A 106 14.75 5.50 0.84
C PHE A 106 13.81 6.32 -0.05
N LYS A 107 13.49 5.80 -1.24
CA LYS A 107 12.67 6.51 -2.24
C LYS A 107 11.26 6.86 -1.74
N LEU A 108 10.77 6.18 -0.72
CA LEU A 108 9.46 6.41 -0.10
C LEU A 108 9.55 7.21 1.22
N LYS A 109 10.73 7.74 1.56
CA LYS A 109 10.94 8.53 2.78
C LYS A 109 10.01 9.74 2.82
N ASN A 110 9.50 10.04 4.02
CA ASN A 110 8.66 11.19 4.35
C ASN A 110 7.31 11.25 3.62
N LYS A 111 6.93 10.23 2.85
CA LYS A 111 5.56 10.12 2.32
C LYS A 111 4.60 9.87 3.46
N VAL A 112 3.44 10.52 3.42
CA VAL A 112 2.38 10.33 4.41
C VAL A 112 1.69 8.99 4.15
N GLY A 113 1.47 8.20 5.20
CA GLY A 113 0.92 6.84 5.11
C GLY A 113 -0.34 6.65 5.94
N GLY A 114 -1.36 6.03 5.34
CA GLY A 114 -2.61 5.61 6.01
C GLY A 114 -2.96 4.16 5.69
N ALA A 115 -3.51 3.43 6.67
CA ALA A 115 -3.82 2.01 6.55
C ALA A 115 -5.32 1.72 6.73
N ILE A 116 -5.88 0.85 5.90
CA ILE A 116 -7.26 0.36 6.00
C ILE A 116 -7.23 -1.17 6.02
N ALA A 117 -7.91 -1.80 6.98
CA ALA A 117 -8.10 -3.25 7.02
C ALA A 117 -9.58 -3.62 7.08
N VAL A 118 -9.96 -4.64 6.31
CA VAL A 118 -11.34 -5.15 6.27
C VAL A 118 -11.37 -6.63 6.63
N GLY A 119 -11.88 -6.94 7.83
CA GLY A 119 -12.07 -8.31 8.31
C GLY A 119 -13.54 -8.72 8.32
N ALA A 120 -13.79 -10.03 8.25
CA ALA A 120 -15.15 -10.59 8.28
C ALA A 120 -15.76 -10.61 9.69
N SER A 121 -14.93 -10.68 10.74
CA SER A 121 -15.34 -10.73 12.14
C SER A 121 -14.75 -9.56 12.91
N ARG A 122 -15.41 -9.11 13.97
CA ARG A 122 -15.01 -7.92 14.76
C ARG A 122 -13.53 -7.90 15.15
N ASN A 123 -13.01 -9.03 15.63
CA ASN A 123 -11.62 -9.20 16.09
C ASN A 123 -10.85 -10.20 15.20
N GLY A 124 -11.16 -10.23 13.91
CA GLY A 124 -10.67 -11.23 12.96
C GLY A 124 -9.26 -10.98 12.41
N GLY A 125 -8.51 -10.03 12.98
CA GLY A 125 -7.15 -9.69 12.56
C GLY A 125 -6.99 -8.32 11.88
N GLN A 126 -7.97 -7.42 11.97
CA GLN A 126 -7.87 -6.06 11.43
C GLN A 126 -6.65 -5.31 12.00
N GLU A 127 -6.45 -5.39 13.33
CA GLU A 127 -5.34 -4.73 14.00
C GLU A 127 -3.98 -5.26 13.53
N THR A 128 -3.85 -6.59 13.36
CA THR A 128 -2.60 -7.21 12.89
C THR A 128 -2.34 -6.92 11.42
N THR A 129 -3.38 -6.87 10.58
CA THR A 129 -3.25 -6.46 9.18
C THR A 129 -2.85 -4.98 9.05
N ILE A 130 -3.41 -4.07 9.88
CA ILE A 130 -2.97 -2.67 9.94
C ILE A 130 -1.50 -2.60 10.37
N ARG A 131 -1.11 -3.39 11.38
CA ARG A 131 0.28 -3.47 11.84
C ARG A 131 1.23 -3.90 10.72
N ASP A 132 0.86 -4.86 9.88
CA ASP A 132 1.67 -5.26 8.72
C ASP A 132 1.87 -4.11 7.73
N ILE A 133 0.83 -3.34 7.45
CA ILE A 133 0.90 -2.14 6.59
C ILE A 133 1.80 -1.08 7.23
N HIS A 134 1.65 -0.82 8.54
CA HIS A 134 2.50 0.13 9.25
C HIS A 134 3.97 -0.32 9.29
N ASN A 135 4.24 -1.61 9.49
CA ASN A 135 5.60 -2.15 9.43
C ASN A 135 6.23 -1.87 8.06
N PHE A 136 5.50 -2.09 6.97
CA PHE A 136 5.94 -1.72 5.62
C PHE A 136 6.27 -0.22 5.52
N MET A 137 5.38 0.65 6.02
CA MET A 137 5.57 2.11 6.00
C MET A 137 6.82 2.54 6.79
N PHE A 138 6.99 2.03 8.01
CA PHE A 138 8.15 2.35 8.86
C PHE A 138 9.47 1.85 8.25
N ILE A 139 9.48 0.66 7.67
CA ILE A 139 10.62 0.09 6.94
C ILE A 139 11.05 1.02 5.79
N HIS A 140 10.10 1.73 5.17
CA HIS A 140 10.34 2.70 4.10
C HIS A 140 10.55 4.15 4.58
N SER A 141 10.57 4.39 5.90
CA SER A 141 10.69 5.72 6.51
C SER A 141 9.58 6.70 6.11
N MET A 142 8.36 6.17 5.97
CA MET A 142 7.14 6.96 5.78
C MET A 142 6.65 7.55 7.11
N ILE A 143 5.79 8.57 7.04
CA ILE A 143 5.13 9.20 8.18
C ILE A 143 3.74 8.58 8.31
N VAL A 144 3.54 7.71 9.30
CA VAL A 144 2.24 7.08 9.56
C VAL A 144 1.35 8.03 10.35
N VAL A 145 0.14 8.28 9.86
CA VAL A 145 -0.87 9.13 10.52
C VAL A 145 -1.77 8.25 11.39
N GLY A 146 -1.96 8.66 12.65
CA GLY A 146 -2.83 7.98 13.62
C GLY A 146 -4.06 8.82 13.99
N ASP A 147 -4.57 8.58 15.19
CA ASP A 147 -5.72 9.28 15.78
C ASP A 147 -5.31 10.71 16.21
N GLY A 148 -5.33 11.64 15.26
CA GLY A 148 -4.75 12.98 15.40
C GLY A 148 -5.62 13.98 16.15
N ASP A 149 -6.92 13.70 16.29
CA ASP A 149 -7.89 14.54 16.99
C ASP A 149 -8.93 13.63 17.68
N PRO A 150 -9.17 13.76 19.00
CA PRO A 150 -10.19 12.99 19.66
C PRO A 150 -11.57 13.38 19.11
N THR A 151 -12.16 12.50 18.30
CA THR A 151 -13.53 12.66 17.78
C THR A 151 -14.60 12.19 18.78
N ALA A 152 -14.18 11.82 20.00
CA ALA A 152 -15.02 11.41 21.12
C ALA A 152 -14.49 12.01 22.43
#